data_AF-A0A8S1EU30-F1
#
_entry.id   AF-A0A8S1EU30-F1
#
_cell.length_a   1.000
_cell.length_b   1.000
_cell.length_c   1.000
_cell.angle_alpha   90.00
_cell.angle_beta   90.00
_cell.angle_gamma   90.00
#
_symmetry.space_group_name_H-M   'P 1'
#
loop_
_entity.id
_entity.type
_entity.pdbx_description
1 polymer ?
#
loop_
_entity_poly.entity_id
_entity_poly.type
_entity_poly.pdbx_seq_one_letter_code
_entity_poly.pdbx_strand_id
1 'polypeptide(L)'
;MAVPGERFHVLAQLEHLQSKYTGTGHADMNRHEWVVNQHRDTRASQMSHPGMNSFIAIVENESRARTRFNLLNRMIQPCGPPPEKNPLDDI
;
A
#
# COMPACT_ATOMS: atom_id res chain seq x y z
N MET A 1 25.75 -18.93 -11.86
CA MET A 1 24.76 -18.42 -12.84
C MET A 1 23.57 -19.37 -12.79
N ALA A 2 22.37 -18.90 -12.44
CA ALA A 2 21.18 -19.74 -12.33
C ALA A 2 20.71 -20.25 -13.70
N VAL A 3 20.24 -21.49 -13.76
CA VAL A 3 19.82 -22.16 -15.01
C VAL A 3 18.54 -21.47 -15.53
N PRO A 4 18.35 -21.28 -16.86
CA PRO A 4 17.21 -20.53 -17.40
C PRO A 4 15.82 -20.95 -16.86
N GLY A 5 15.61 -22.25 -16.57
CA GLY A 5 14.37 -22.76 -15.99
C GLY A 5 14.12 -22.35 -14.53
N GLU A 6 15.16 -22.14 -13.73
CA GLU A 6 15.04 -21.72 -12.33
C GLU A 6 14.52 -20.29 -12.22
N ARG A 7 14.87 -19.42 -13.17
CA ARG A 7 14.41 -18.01 -13.20
C ARG A 7 12.90 -17.90 -13.42
N PHE A 8 12.33 -18.70 -14.31
CA PHE A 8 10.88 -18.70 -14.55
C PHE A 8 10.10 -19.19 -13.33
N HIS A 9 10.65 -20.15 -12.59
CA HIS A 9 10.04 -20.62 -11.35
C HIS A 9 10.03 -19.55 -10.26
N VAL A 10 11.11 -18.75 -10.14
CA VAL A 10 11.19 -17.64 -9.18
C VAL A 10 10.18 -16.53 -9.52
N LEU A 11 10.03 -16.17 -10.79
CA LEU A 11 9.05 -15.14 -11.21
C LEU A 11 7.61 -15.58 -10.93
N ALA A 12 7.26 -16.82 -11.24
CA ALA A 12 5.93 -17.36 -10.94
C ALA A 12 5.62 -17.39 -9.43
N GLN A 13 6.63 -17.67 -8.60
CA GLN A 13 6.48 -17.60 -7.13
C GLN A 13 6.26 -16.16 -6.64
N LEU A 14 6.96 -15.20 -7.22
CA LEU A 14 6.81 -13.79 -6.87
C LEU A 14 5.43 -13.24 -7.27
N GLU A 15 4.97 -13.55 -8.49
CA GLU A 15 3.61 -13.21 -8.94
C GLU A 15 2.54 -13.86 -8.05
N HIS A 16 2.75 -15.10 -7.63
CA HIS A 16 1.84 -15.76 -6.69
C HIS A 16 1.75 -14.99 -5.37
N LEU A 17 2.88 -14.56 -4.79
CA LEU A 17 2.89 -13.78 -3.55
C LEU A 17 2.21 -12.42 -3.72
N GLN A 18 2.47 -11.73 -4.83
CA GLN A 18 1.83 -10.44 -5.15
C GLN A 18 0.31 -10.56 -5.30
N SER A 19 -0.18 -11.69 -5.84
CA SER A 19 -1.61 -11.95 -5.95
C SER A 19 -2.29 -12.17 -4.60
N LYS A 20 -1.56 -12.75 -3.63
CA LYS A 20 -2.08 -13.12 -2.32
C LYS A 20 -1.96 -11.99 -1.30
N TYR A 21 -0.86 -11.25 -1.34
CA TYR A 21 -0.54 -10.22 -0.36
C TYR A 21 -0.38 -8.87 -1.07
N THR A 22 -1.44 -8.06 -1.01
CA THR A 22 -1.42 -6.69 -1.52
C THR A 22 -0.29 -5.90 -0.86
N GLY A 23 0.52 -5.22 -1.67
CA GLY A 23 1.67 -4.44 -1.19
C GLY A 23 3.01 -5.18 -1.26
N THR A 24 3.05 -6.44 -1.69
CA THR A 24 4.31 -7.15 -1.97
C THR A 24 5.11 -6.42 -3.05
N GLY A 25 6.30 -5.93 -2.69
CA GLY A 25 7.17 -5.17 -3.59
C GLY A 25 7.93 -6.02 -4.61
N HIS A 26 8.52 -5.34 -5.59
CA HIS A 26 9.47 -5.88 -6.56
C HIS A 26 10.58 -4.85 -6.84
N ALA A 27 11.63 -5.25 -7.56
CA ALA A 27 12.80 -4.39 -7.81
C ALA A 27 12.43 -3.09 -8.56
N ASP A 28 11.47 -3.16 -9.48
CA ASP A 28 11.05 -2.03 -10.32
C ASP A 28 9.91 -1.20 -9.69
N MET A 29 9.62 -1.38 -8.40
CA MET A 29 8.53 -0.68 -7.73
C MET A 29 8.83 0.82 -7.60
N ASN A 30 7.90 1.66 -8.04
CA ASN A 30 8.08 3.10 -7.94
C ASN A 30 7.95 3.57 -6.48
N ARG A 31 8.65 4.64 -6.12
CA ARG A 31 8.51 5.34 -4.83
C ARG A 31 7.04 5.66 -4.52
N HIS A 32 6.27 6.09 -5.53
CA HIS A 32 4.85 6.41 -5.33
C HIS A 32 4.05 5.19 -4.87
N GLU A 33 4.22 4.04 -5.55
CA GLU A 33 3.52 2.79 -5.22
C GLU A 33 3.88 2.31 -3.81
N TRP A 34 5.17 2.35 -3.46
CA TRP A 34 5.64 1.97 -2.12
C TRP A 34 5.04 2.85 -1.02
N VAL A 35 5.02 4.17 -1.22
CA VAL A 35 4.50 5.11 -0.23
C VAL A 35 2.97 5.02 -0.13
N VAL A 36 2.25 4.77 -1.23
CA VAL A 36 0.80 4.52 -1.22
C VAL A 36 0.45 3.31 -0.36
N ASN A 37 1.18 2.21 -0.51
CA ASN A 37 0.98 1.00 0.30
C ASN A 37 1.21 1.29 1.79
N GLN A 38 2.32 1.94 2.15
CA GLN A 38 2.58 2.32 3.55
C GLN A 38 1.48 3.19 4.17
N HIS A 39 0.94 4.15 3.43
CA HIS A 39 -0.16 4.99 3.93
C HIS A 39 -1.45 4.20 4.12
N ARG A 40 -1.74 3.24 3.23
CA ARG A 40 -2.91 2.36 3.36
C ARG A 40 -2.76 1.45 4.58
N ASP A 41 -1.59 0.85 4.78
CA ASP A 41 -1.30 -0.01 5.94
C ASP A 41 -1.39 0.76 7.25
N THR A 42 -0.84 1.97 7.30
CA THR A 42 -0.90 2.85 8.47
C THR A 42 -2.35 3.16 8.84
N ARG A 43 -3.19 3.54 7.86
CA ARG A 43 -4.60 3.84 8.12
C ARG A 43 -5.39 2.60 8.51
N ALA A 44 -5.07 1.45 7.91
CA ALA A 44 -5.65 0.17 8.29
C ALA A 44 -5.35 -0.21 9.74
N SER A 45 -4.10 -0.01 10.18
CA SER A 45 -3.70 -0.17 11.57
C SER A 45 -4.45 0.80 12.50
N GLN A 46 -4.51 2.09 12.13
CA GLN A 46 -5.22 3.12 12.91
C GLN A 46 -6.70 2.81 13.12
N MET A 47 -7.41 2.31 12.11
CA MET A 47 -8.83 1.97 12.23
C MET A 47 -9.10 0.63 12.92
N SER A 48 -8.14 -0.30 12.88
CA SER A 48 -8.27 -1.66 13.44
C SER A 48 -7.96 -1.66 14.93
N HIS A 49 -6.93 -0.92 15.38
CA HIS A 49 -6.56 -0.86 16.79
C HIS A 49 -7.48 0.08 17.57
N PRO A 50 -8.24 -0.41 18.57
CA PRO A 50 -9.21 0.42 19.29
C PRO A 50 -8.58 1.61 20.01
N GLY A 51 -7.38 1.45 20.57
CA GLY A 51 -6.67 2.53 21.27
C GLY A 51 -6.26 3.66 20.32
N MET A 52 -5.73 3.31 19.14
CA MET A 52 -5.34 4.28 18.12
C MET A 52 -6.56 5.00 17.53
N ASN A 53 -7.61 4.26 17.19
CA ASN A 53 -8.84 4.85 16.68
C ASN A 53 -9.49 5.80 17.70
N SER A 54 -9.52 5.42 18.98
CA SER A 54 -10.04 6.31 20.05
C SER A 54 -9.15 7.54 20.25
N PHE A 55 -7.83 7.39 20.19
CA PHE A 55 -6.91 8.51 20.30
C PHE A 55 -7.15 9.53 19.19
N ILE A 56 -7.24 9.09 17.93
CA ILE A 56 -7.51 9.97 16.79
C ILE A 56 -8.89 10.62 16.92
N ALA A 57 -9.92 9.85 17.32
CA ALA A 57 -11.27 10.38 17.50
C ALA A 57 -11.35 11.48 18.58
N ILE A 58 -10.59 11.34 19.66
CA ILE A 58 -10.50 12.36 20.72
C ILE A 58 -9.79 13.61 20.20
N VAL A 59 -8.66 13.45 19.49
CA VAL A 59 -7.88 14.57 18.96
C VAL A 59 -8.64 15.35 17.88
N GLU A 60 -9.35 14.64 16.99
CA GLU A 60 -10.17 15.27 15.94
C GLU A 60 -11.54 15.76 16.47
N ASN A 61 -11.88 15.47 17.74
CA ASN A 61 -13.19 15.75 18.35
C ASN A 61 -14.37 15.23 17.51
N GLU A 62 -14.25 14.00 17.03
CA GLU A 62 -15.24 13.34 16.18
C GLU A 62 -15.63 11.98 16.79
N SER A 63 -16.78 11.45 16.36
CA SER A 63 -17.16 10.10 16.78
C SER A 63 -16.17 9.06 16.23
N ARG A 64 -15.98 7.95 16.96
CA ARG A 64 -15.15 6.82 16.50
C ARG A 64 -15.61 6.26 15.15
N ALA A 65 -16.92 6.30 14.87
CA ALA A 65 -17.48 5.87 13.59
C ALA A 65 -17.09 6.83 12.46
N ARG A 66 -17.20 8.14 12.68
CA ARG A 66 -16.83 9.18 11.71
C ARG A 66 -15.34 9.19 11.43
N THR A 67 -14.51 9.01 12.45
CA THR A 67 -13.06 8.87 12.31
C THR A 67 -12.70 7.70 11.41
N ARG A 68 -13.31 6.52 11.62
CA ARG A 68 -13.11 5.34 10.75
C ARG A 68 -13.55 5.60 9.30
N PHE A 69 -14.69 6.26 9.12
CA PHE A 69 -15.18 6.64 7.78
C PHE A 69 -14.19 7.58 7.07
N ASN A 70 -13.68 8.59 7.77
CA ASN A 70 -12.69 9.52 7.24
C ASN A 70 -11.38 8.81 6.88
N LEU A 71 -10.90 7.90 7.73
CA LEU A 71 -9.71 7.10 7.47
C LEU A 71 -9.88 6.22 6.23
N LEU A 72 -11.04 5.56 6.06
CA LEU A 72 -11.37 4.76 4.88
C LEU A 72 -11.38 5.60 3.61
N ASN A 73 -12.03 6.77 3.60
CA ASN A 73 -12.06 7.65 2.42
C ASN A 73 -10.65 8.12 2.02
N ARG A 74 -9.79 8.38 3.00
CA ARG A 74 -8.39 8.77 2.76
C ARG A 74 -7.56 7.64 2.11
N MET A 75 -8.01 6.37 2.11
CA MET A 75 -7.30 5.24 1.49
C MET A 75 -7.37 5.19 -0.04
N ILE A 76 -8.32 5.90 -0.67
CA ILE A 76 -8.49 5.90 -2.13
C ILE A 76 -7.22 6.41 -2.80
N GLN A 77 -6.79 7.61 -2.41
CA GLN A 77 -5.61 8.27 -2.98
C GLN A 77 -4.78 8.98 -1.90
N PRO A 78 -4.02 8.22 -1.08
CA PRO A 78 -3.25 8.77 0.03
C PRO A 78 -2.24 9.85 -0.35
N CYS A 79 -1.61 9.68 -1.51
CA CYS A 79 -0.42 10.40 -1.93
C CYS A 79 -0.67 11.28 -3.16
N GLY A 80 -1.95 11.54 -3.48
CA GLY A 80 -2.31 12.22 -4.73
C GLY A 80 -2.15 11.34 -5.98
N PRO A 81 -2.32 11.92 -7.18
CA PRO A 81 -2.17 11.21 -8.44
C PRO A 81 -0.75 10.63 -8.59
N PRO A 82 -0.62 9.49 -9.28
CA PRO A 82 0.69 8.95 -9.61
C PRO A 82 1.48 9.96 -10.44
N PRO A 83 2.82 10.02 -10.28
CA PRO A 83 3.67 10.86 -11.11
C PRO A 83 3.55 10.44 -12.58
N GLU A 84 3.76 11.39 -13.49
CA GLU A 84 3.87 11.09 -14.91
C GLU A 84 5.01 10.08 -15.12
N LYS A 85 4.73 9.00 -15.87
CA LYS A 85 5.74 8.00 -16.19
C LYS A 85 6.82 8.65 -17.04
N ASN A 86 8.10 8.41 -16.74
CA ASN A 86 9.14 8.88 -17.63
C ASN A 86 9.05 8.08 -18.93
N PRO A 87 9.17 8.71 -20.12
CA PRO A 87 9.20 7.98 -21.38
C PRO A 87 10.32 6.93 -21.49
N LEU A 88 11.30 6.99 -20.59
CA LEU A 88 12.42 6.07 -20.49
C LEU A 88 12.10 4.81 -19.66
N ASP A 89 11.02 4.81 -18.87
CA ASP A 89 10.60 3.65 -18.07
C ASP A 89 9.90 2.57 -18.92
N ASP A 90 9.55 2.91 -20.18
CA ASP A 90 8.88 2.03 -21.15
C ASP A 90 9.84 1.45 -22.24
N ILE A 91 11.15 1.74 -22.18
CA ILE A 91 12.19 1.26 -23.11
C ILE A 91 12.99 0.11 -22.50
#